data_AF-A0A1A2DSM0-F1
#
_entry.id   AF-A0A1A2DSM0-F1
#
_cell.length_a   1.000
_cell.length_b   1.000
_cell.length_c   1.000
_cell.angle_alpha   90.00
_cell.angle_beta   90.00
_cell.angle_gamma   90.00
#
_symmetry.space_group_name_H-M   'P 1'
#
loop_
_entity.id
_entity.type
_entity.pdbx_description
1 polymer ?
#
loop_
_entity_poly.entity_id
_entity_poly.type
_entity_poly.pdbx_seq_one_letter_code
_entity_poly.pdbx_strand_id
1 'polypeptide(L)'
;MKGNDDSGAPAYEALTQSVRRLIDATIRTEADTGTVAAAKTHIDCAIEQLSESLMPGSFGVRHPFDGQPVASGNVVIGVRNPIAPPLVIHRDAGGAVWTEITLGAAYEGPPGHVHGGVCALVLDHVLGATAHEPGRPAYTGTLTLRYVRGTPLGLVRAEAWVERVEGVKTFAKGQITDSQGLTVGAEGVFIKPRGAHD
;
A
#
# COMPACT_ATOMS: atom_id res chain seq x y z
N MET A 1 3.58 -10.80 35.14
CA MET A 1 5.00 -11.10 34.84
C MET A 1 5.16 -10.93 33.34
N LYS A 2 5.97 -9.92 32.95
CA LYS A 2 6.24 -9.38 31.60
C LYS A 2 5.02 -8.93 30.77
N GLY A 3 4.68 -7.65 30.93
CA GLY A 3 3.90 -6.90 29.95
C GLY A 3 4.68 -6.86 28.64
N ASN A 4 4.01 -7.25 27.56
CA ASN A 4 4.58 -7.21 26.23
C ASN A 4 4.43 -5.77 25.70
N ASP A 5 5.55 -5.25 25.28
CA ASP A 5 5.83 -3.84 25.08
C ASP A 5 5.23 -3.36 23.75
N ASP A 6 4.31 -2.40 23.82
CA ASP A 6 3.75 -1.67 22.66
C ASP A 6 4.78 -0.65 22.09
N SER A 7 6.02 -0.67 22.59
CA SER A 7 7.11 0.26 22.28
C SER A 7 7.80 0.04 20.93
N GLY A 8 7.58 -1.11 20.28
CA GLY A 8 8.31 -1.50 19.06
C GLY A 8 7.72 -0.98 17.75
N ALA A 9 6.43 -0.65 17.69
CA ALA A 9 5.78 -0.24 16.45
C ALA A 9 6.41 1.02 15.80
N PRO A 10 6.73 2.09 16.56
CA PRO A 10 7.41 3.27 16.01
C PRO A 10 8.82 2.97 15.50
N ALA A 11 9.55 2.06 16.16
CA ALA A 11 10.90 1.69 15.77
C ALA A 11 10.94 0.94 14.43
N TYR A 12 9.99 0.01 14.21
CA TYR A 12 9.89 -0.69 12.93
C TYR A 12 9.45 0.21 11.79
N GLU A 13 8.54 1.15 12.05
CA GLU A 13 8.15 2.15 11.06
C GLU A 13 9.34 3.05 10.68
N ALA A 14 10.10 3.56 11.66
CA ALA A 14 11.29 4.37 11.41
C ALA A 14 12.36 3.63 10.59
N LEU A 15 12.56 2.33 10.88
CA LEU A 15 13.39 1.46 10.06
C LEU A 15 12.86 1.38 8.63
N THR A 16 11.56 1.10 8.44
CA THR A 16 10.93 1.03 7.11
C THR A 16 11.06 2.35 6.34
N GLN A 17 10.93 3.50 6.98
CA GLN A 17 11.16 4.79 6.33
C GLN A 17 12.61 4.98 5.89
N SER A 18 13.58 4.48 6.66
CA SER A 18 14.99 4.48 6.25
C SER A 18 15.22 3.56 5.05
N VAL A 19 14.59 2.39 5.02
CA VAL A 19 14.66 1.47 3.86
C VAL A 19 13.98 2.07 2.62
N ARG A 20 12.87 2.80 2.76
CA ARG A 20 12.24 3.53 1.64
C ARG A 20 13.19 4.55 1.00
N ARG A 21 13.88 5.34 1.83
CA ARG A 21 14.91 6.27 1.35
C ARG A 21 16.08 5.54 0.69
N LEU A 22 16.47 4.38 1.22
CA LEU A 22 17.51 3.55 0.63
C LEU A 22 17.11 2.98 -0.75
N ILE A 23 15.86 2.53 -0.93
CA ILE A 23 15.36 2.04 -2.23
C ILE A 23 15.51 3.14 -3.29
N ASP A 24 15.03 4.34 -2.97
CA ASP A 24 15.13 5.50 -3.84
C ASP A 24 16.60 5.87 -4.16
N ALA A 25 17.46 5.95 -3.15
CA ALA A 25 18.89 6.21 -3.34
C ALA A 25 19.58 5.11 -4.18
N THR A 26 19.23 3.84 -3.99
CA THR A 26 19.79 2.71 -4.74
C THR A 26 19.44 2.80 -6.23
N ILE A 27 18.24 3.28 -6.57
CA ILE A 27 17.80 3.45 -7.96
C ILE A 27 18.51 4.63 -8.63
N ARG A 28 18.69 5.74 -7.90
CA ARG A 28 19.10 7.03 -8.49
C ARG A 28 20.57 7.40 -8.30
N THR A 29 21.34 6.62 -7.55
CA THR A 29 22.75 6.95 -7.26
C THR A 29 23.65 6.81 -8.49
N GLU A 30 24.54 7.76 -8.68
CA GLU A 30 25.65 7.72 -9.64
C GLU A 30 27.02 7.70 -8.92
N ALA A 31 27.03 7.29 -7.65
CA ALA A 31 28.25 7.26 -6.84
C ALA A 31 29.30 6.30 -7.40
N ASP A 32 30.57 6.55 -7.06
CA ASP A 32 31.68 5.70 -7.47
C ASP A 32 31.62 4.29 -6.84
N THR A 33 32.37 3.35 -7.42
CA THR A 33 32.36 1.95 -7.01
C THR A 33 32.82 1.73 -5.56
N GLY A 34 33.69 2.58 -5.03
CA GLY A 34 34.13 2.53 -3.63
C GLY A 34 33.00 2.91 -2.67
N THR A 35 32.28 3.99 -2.97
CA THR A 35 31.09 4.40 -2.21
C THR A 35 29.99 3.33 -2.25
N VAL A 36 29.73 2.73 -3.41
CA VAL A 36 28.76 1.64 -3.56
C VAL A 36 29.16 0.41 -2.72
N ALA A 37 30.43 0.02 -2.73
CA ALA A 37 30.93 -1.10 -1.93
C ALA A 37 30.77 -0.86 -0.42
N ALA A 38 31.10 0.33 0.07
CA ALA A 38 30.94 0.71 1.47
C ALA A 38 29.46 0.68 1.90
N ALA A 39 28.56 1.24 1.08
CA ALA A 39 27.12 1.21 1.34
C ALA A 39 26.60 -0.23 1.42
N LYS A 40 27.03 -1.11 0.51
CA LYS A 40 26.68 -2.54 0.53
C LYS A 40 27.11 -3.20 1.85
N THR A 41 28.33 -2.98 2.32
CA THR A 41 28.81 -3.54 3.60
C THR A 41 27.92 -3.13 4.78
N HIS A 42 27.49 -1.87 4.83
CA HIS A 42 26.58 -1.41 5.88
C HIS A 42 25.19 -2.06 5.78
N ILE A 43 24.68 -2.26 4.57
CA ILE A 43 23.40 -2.93 4.33
C ILE A 43 23.49 -4.40 4.74
N ASP A 44 24.55 -5.11 4.36
CA ASP A 44 24.77 -6.51 4.73
C ASP A 44 24.83 -6.68 6.26
N CYS A 45 25.58 -5.81 6.95
CA CYS A 45 25.65 -5.84 8.41
C CYS A 45 24.28 -5.60 9.08
N ALA A 46 23.49 -4.66 8.55
CA ALA A 46 22.12 -4.44 9.04
C ALA A 46 21.21 -5.66 8.80
N ILE A 47 21.36 -6.34 7.66
CA ILE A 47 20.63 -7.57 7.34
C ILE A 47 21.00 -8.68 8.33
N GLU A 48 22.29 -8.88 8.60
CA GLU A 48 22.77 -9.89 9.56
C GLU A 48 22.17 -9.66 10.94
N GLN A 49 22.24 -8.43 11.46
CA GLN A 49 21.69 -8.06 12.77
C GLN A 49 20.17 -8.26 12.85
N LEU A 50 19.41 -7.81 11.84
CA LEU A 50 17.96 -7.98 11.82
C LEU A 50 17.57 -9.46 11.65
N SER A 51 18.42 -10.26 11.02
CA SER A 51 18.15 -11.68 10.74
C SER A 51 18.37 -12.60 11.94
N GLU A 52 18.99 -12.13 13.02
CA GLU A 52 19.15 -12.88 14.28
C GLU A 52 17.80 -13.28 14.90
N SER A 53 16.73 -12.54 14.60
CA SER A 53 15.39 -12.78 15.15
C SER A 53 14.28 -12.64 14.09
N LEU A 54 14.28 -13.54 13.11
CA LEU A 54 13.20 -13.63 12.13
C LEU A 54 12.05 -14.52 12.63
N MET A 55 10.83 -14.11 12.31
CA MET A 55 9.67 -14.99 12.47
C MET A 55 9.67 -16.07 11.38
N PRO A 56 9.14 -17.27 11.65
CA PRO A 56 8.91 -18.25 10.61
C PRO A 56 7.72 -17.81 9.72
N GLY A 57 7.85 -18.02 8.41
CA GLY A 57 6.75 -17.83 7.45
C GLY A 57 6.28 -16.38 7.26
N SER A 58 4.99 -16.21 6.93
CA SER A 58 4.41 -14.92 6.58
C SER A 58 4.08 -14.05 7.81
N PHE A 59 4.16 -12.72 7.67
CA PHE A 59 3.70 -11.78 8.71
C PHE A 59 2.21 -11.99 9.07
N GLY A 60 1.38 -12.24 8.06
CA GLY A 60 -0.06 -12.49 8.20
C GLY A 60 -0.86 -11.25 8.63
N VAL A 61 -2.08 -11.48 9.11
CA VAL A 61 -2.88 -10.49 9.84
C VAL A 61 -2.72 -10.81 11.32
N ARG A 62 -2.34 -9.81 12.12
CA ARG A 62 -2.18 -9.93 13.56
C ARG A 62 -3.28 -9.17 14.29
N HIS A 63 -3.74 -9.71 15.40
CA HIS A 63 -4.78 -9.10 16.25
C HIS A 63 -4.14 -8.69 17.59
N PRO A 64 -3.53 -7.50 17.68
CA PRO A 64 -3.07 -6.94 18.94
C PRO A 64 -4.23 -6.75 19.93
N PHE A 65 -3.89 -6.65 21.22
CA PHE A 65 -4.87 -6.58 22.33
C PHE A 65 -5.80 -5.36 22.27
N ASP A 66 -5.41 -4.31 21.54
CA ASP A 66 -6.18 -3.08 21.26
C ASP A 66 -7.22 -3.26 20.13
N GLY A 67 -7.27 -4.44 19.49
CA GLY A 67 -8.45 -4.94 18.78
C GLY A 67 -8.52 -4.65 17.30
N GLN A 68 -7.57 -3.92 16.70
CA GLN A 68 -7.56 -3.70 15.25
C GLN A 68 -6.63 -4.69 14.53
N PRO A 69 -7.11 -5.42 13.49
CA PRO A 69 -6.24 -6.28 12.70
C PRO A 69 -5.15 -5.45 12.00
N VAL A 70 -3.89 -5.81 12.25
CA VAL A 70 -2.73 -5.16 11.64
C VAL A 70 -2.09 -6.10 10.63
N ALA A 71 -2.02 -5.65 9.37
CA ALA A 71 -1.34 -6.36 8.29
C ALA A 71 -0.02 -5.65 7.95
N SER A 72 0.91 -5.51 8.90
CA SER A 72 2.11 -4.67 8.73
C SER A 72 3.03 -5.09 7.58
N GLY A 73 2.94 -6.34 7.10
CA GLY A 73 3.68 -6.83 5.93
C GLY A 73 2.95 -6.63 4.59
N ASN A 74 1.71 -6.12 4.59
CA ASN A 74 0.90 -5.96 3.38
C ASN A 74 1.58 -5.02 2.36
N VAL A 75 1.49 -5.35 1.07
CA VAL A 75 2.17 -4.63 -0.02
C VAL A 75 1.54 -3.27 -0.36
N VAL A 76 0.41 -2.92 0.25
CA VAL A 76 -0.28 -1.65 0.00
C VAL A 76 -0.28 -0.75 1.22
N ILE A 77 -0.59 -1.30 2.40
CA ILE A 77 -0.74 -0.54 3.65
C ILE A 77 0.20 -0.99 4.77
N GLY A 78 1.13 -1.90 4.47
CA GLY A 78 2.02 -2.46 5.48
C GLY A 78 3.04 -1.45 5.97
N VAL A 79 2.91 -0.99 7.21
CA VAL A 79 3.89 -0.08 7.86
C VAL A 79 5.30 -0.67 7.99
N ARG A 80 5.43 -2.00 7.91
CA ARG A 80 6.73 -2.71 7.89
C ARG A 80 7.17 -3.13 6.49
N ASN A 81 6.42 -2.75 5.45
CA ASN A 81 6.71 -3.08 4.06
C ASN A 81 7.24 -1.84 3.31
N PRO A 82 8.54 -1.77 3.00
CA PRO A 82 9.12 -0.58 2.36
C PRO A 82 8.71 -0.42 0.90
N ILE A 83 8.22 -1.47 0.23
CA ILE A 83 7.68 -1.34 -1.14
C ILE A 83 6.22 -0.88 -1.15
N ALA A 84 5.54 -0.87 -0.01
CA ALA A 84 4.18 -0.36 0.06
C ALA A 84 4.15 1.15 -0.24
N PRO A 85 3.30 1.62 -1.17
CA PRO A 85 3.05 3.04 -1.34
C PRO A 85 2.64 3.65 0.00
N PRO A 86 3.10 4.87 0.34
CA PRO A 86 2.79 5.51 1.61
C PRO A 86 1.35 6.05 1.63
N LEU A 87 0.36 5.17 1.47
CA LEU A 87 -1.04 5.52 1.43
C LEU A 87 -1.52 5.97 2.82
N VAL A 88 -2.12 7.16 2.87
CA VAL A 88 -2.97 7.58 3.99
C VAL A 88 -4.40 7.63 3.47
N ILE A 89 -5.26 6.78 4.01
CA ILE A 89 -6.64 6.64 3.55
C ILE A 89 -7.54 7.60 4.31
N HIS A 90 -8.23 8.45 3.57
CA HIS A 90 -9.23 9.38 4.07
C HIS A 90 -10.63 8.93 3.64
N ARG A 91 -11.63 9.23 4.48
CA ARG A 91 -13.05 8.96 4.22
C ARG A 91 -13.85 10.21 4.49
N ASP A 92 -14.76 10.56 3.59
CA ASP A 92 -15.72 11.64 3.84
C ASP A 92 -17.05 11.12 4.42
N ALA A 93 -17.95 12.05 4.76
CA ALA A 93 -19.27 11.71 5.29
C ALA A 93 -20.20 11.02 4.27
N GLY A 94 -19.91 11.14 2.97
CA GLY A 94 -20.64 10.48 1.88
C GLY A 94 -20.16 9.06 1.62
N GLY A 95 -19.09 8.60 2.29
CA GLY A 95 -18.50 7.29 2.09
C GLY A 95 -17.50 7.21 0.94
N ALA A 96 -17.14 8.34 0.32
CA ALA A 96 -16.05 8.38 -0.64
C ALA A 96 -14.72 8.21 0.09
N VAL A 97 -13.81 7.48 -0.55
CA VAL A 97 -12.48 7.15 -0.03
C VAL A 97 -11.44 7.78 -0.93
N TRP A 98 -10.40 8.39 -0.36
CA TRP A 98 -9.33 8.98 -1.15
C TRP A 98 -7.98 8.97 -0.45
N THR A 99 -6.93 9.19 -1.24
CA THR A 99 -5.56 9.37 -0.76
C THR A 99 -4.77 10.27 -1.72
N GLU A 100 -3.84 11.05 -1.16
CA GLU A 100 -2.86 11.82 -1.91
C GLU A 100 -1.48 11.23 -1.65
N ILE A 101 -0.82 10.79 -2.71
CA ILE A 101 0.40 9.99 -2.61
C ILE A 101 1.45 10.49 -3.58
N THR A 102 2.71 10.49 -3.13
CA THR A 102 3.86 10.75 -4.00
C THR A 102 4.46 9.43 -4.45
N LEU A 103 4.36 9.13 -5.75
CA LEU A 103 4.91 7.93 -6.36
C LEU A 103 6.21 8.29 -7.10
N GLY A 104 7.35 8.02 -6.46
CA GLY A 104 8.70 8.27 -7.01
C GLY A 104 9.30 7.09 -7.77
N ALA A 105 10.63 7.09 -7.92
CA ALA A 105 11.40 6.14 -8.72
C ALA A 105 11.16 4.66 -8.36
N ALA A 106 10.85 4.36 -7.09
CA ALA A 106 10.51 3.01 -6.64
C ALA A 106 9.27 2.40 -7.31
N TYR A 107 8.44 3.23 -7.93
CA TYR A 107 7.17 2.84 -8.55
C TYR A 107 7.14 3.09 -10.07
N GLU A 108 8.28 3.48 -10.65
CA GLU A 108 8.41 3.78 -12.06
C GLU A 108 8.26 2.53 -12.93
N GLY A 109 7.59 2.68 -14.07
CA GLY A 109 7.50 1.66 -15.10
C GLY A 109 8.09 2.19 -16.41
N PRO A 110 7.27 2.80 -17.29
CA PRO A 110 7.80 3.60 -18.38
C PRO A 110 8.58 4.81 -17.84
N PRO A 111 9.59 5.32 -18.58
CA PRO A 111 10.35 6.50 -18.17
C PRO A 111 9.43 7.68 -17.78
N GLY A 112 9.65 8.23 -16.59
CA GLY A 112 8.90 9.35 -16.02
C GLY A 112 7.47 9.04 -15.56
N HIS A 113 7.04 7.77 -15.61
CA HIS A 113 5.65 7.39 -15.33
C HIS A 113 5.55 6.23 -14.34
N VAL A 114 4.52 6.26 -13.50
CA VAL A 114 4.16 5.17 -12.59
C VAL A 114 3.82 3.92 -13.41
N HIS A 115 4.34 2.77 -12.98
CA HIS A 115 4.01 1.49 -13.59
C HIS A 115 2.50 1.23 -13.49
N GLY A 116 1.87 0.78 -14.58
CA GLY A 116 0.42 0.54 -14.60
C GLY A 116 -0.04 -0.44 -13.52
N GLY A 117 0.76 -1.48 -13.25
CA GLY A 117 0.51 -2.41 -12.13
C GLY A 117 0.48 -1.75 -10.74
N VAL A 118 1.25 -0.68 -10.51
CA VAL A 118 1.19 0.07 -9.24
C VAL A 118 -0.08 0.93 -9.19
N CYS A 119 -0.49 1.53 -10.32
CA CYS A 119 -1.79 2.20 -10.41
C CYS A 119 -2.95 1.23 -10.09
N ALA A 120 -2.88 0.01 -10.64
CA ALA A 120 -3.86 -1.04 -10.36
C ALA A 120 -3.86 -1.45 -8.88
N LEU A 121 -2.69 -1.59 -8.26
CA LEU A 121 -2.53 -1.90 -6.85
C LEU A 121 -3.19 -0.84 -5.94
N VAL A 122 -2.92 0.44 -6.23
CA VAL A 122 -3.51 1.56 -5.48
C VAL A 122 -5.02 1.59 -5.65
N LEU A 123 -5.52 1.43 -6.88
CA LEU A 123 -6.95 1.45 -7.16
C LEU A 123 -7.68 0.26 -6.53
N ASP A 124 -7.15 -0.96 -6.61
CA ASP A 124 -7.74 -2.13 -5.92
C ASP A 124 -7.98 -1.84 -4.43
N HIS A 125 -6.98 -1.25 -3.76
CA HIS A 125 -7.07 -0.93 -2.35
C HIS A 125 -8.05 0.20 -2.05
N VAL A 126 -8.00 1.31 -2.80
CA VAL A 126 -8.88 2.47 -2.57
C VAL A 126 -10.34 2.12 -2.88
N LEU A 127 -10.62 1.36 -3.95
CA LEU A 127 -11.96 0.85 -4.23
C LEU A 127 -12.39 -0.17 -3.17
N GLY A 128 -11.53 -1.11 -2.77
CA GLY A 128 -11.84 -2.10 -1.74
C GLY A 128 -12.15 -1.45 -0.39
N ALA A 129 -11.49 -0.34 -0.07
CA ALA A 129 -11.76 0.43 1.12
C ALA A 129 -13.19 1.01 1.13
N THR A 130 -13.81 1.34 -0.01
CA THR A 130 -15.21 1.82 -0.03
C THR A 130 -16.20 0.72 0.35
N ALA A 131 -15.85 -0.55 0.08
CA ALA A 131 -16.72 -1.70 0.34
C ALA A 131 -16.53 -2.33 1.72
N HIS A 132 -15.39 -2.07 2.37
CA HIS A 132 -15.08 -2.58 3.71
C HIS A 132 -15.89 -1.90 4.81
N GLU A 133 -16.45 -2.72 5.69
CA GLU A 133 -17.11 -2.30 6.91
C GLU A 133 -16.45 -2.98 8.12
N PRO A 134 -16.49 -2.36 9.32
CA PRO A 134 -16.02 -3.01 10.53
C PRO A 134 -16.65 -4.39 10.73
N GLY A 135 -15.84 -5.43 10.88
CA GLY A 135 -16.30 -6.81 11.08
C GLY A 135 -16.86 -7.51 9.84
N ARG A 136 -16.93 -6.85 8.67
CA ARG A 136 -17.47 -7.43 7.44
C ARG A 136 -16.54 -7.16 6.25
N PRO A 137 -15.54 -8.04 6.00
CA PRO A 137 -14.59 -7.85 4.92
C PRO A 137 -15.26 -7.98 3.55
N ALA A 138 -14.71 -7.27 2.58
CA ALA A 138 -15.13 -7.36 1.19
C ALA A 138 -13.93 -7.73 0.32
N TYR A 139 -14.10 -8.72 -0.55
CA TYR A 139 -13.03 -9.25 -1.38
C TYR A 139 -13.21 -8.80 -2.82
N THR A 140 -12.12 -8.45 -3.51
CA THR A 140 -12.17 -8.11 -4.93
C THR A 140 -12.64 -9.32 -5.73
N GLY A 141 -13.80 -9.20 -6.37
CA GLY A 141 -14.32 -10.18 -7.33
C GLY A 141 -13.89 -9.86 -8.76
N THR A 142 -13.92 -8.58 -9.15
CA THR A 142 -13.45 -8.12 -10.45
C THR A 142 -12.93 -6.69 -10.34
N LEU A 143 -11.84 -6.39 -11.05
CA LEU A 143 -11.28 -5.05 -11.19
C LEU A 143 -11.05 -4.77 -12.68
N THR A 144 -11.65 -3.70 -13.19
CA THR A 144 -11.47 -3.25 -14.58
C THR A 144 -10.82 -1.88 -14.56
N LEU A 145 -9.75 -1.69 -15.34
CA LEU A 145 -9.00 -0.44 -15.43
C LEU A 145 -9.00 0.09 -16.86
N ARG A 146 -9.06 1.42 -16.98
CA ARG A 146 -8.85 2.18 -18.21
C ARG A 146 -7.72 3.17 -17.99
N TYR A 147 -6.57 2.91 -18.61
CA TYR A 147 -5.45 3.85 -18.67
C TYR A 147 -5.72 4.88 -19.77
N VAL A 148 -6.08 6.09 -19.37
CA VAL A 148 -6.44 7.21 -20.26
C VAL A 148 -5.19 7.92 -20.75
N ARG A 149 -4.22 8.13 -19.86
CA ARG A 149 -2.89 8.68 -20.11
C ARG A 149 -1.89 8.06 -19.14
N GLY A 150 -0.60 8.11 -19.45
CA GLY A 150 0.45 7.76 -18.48
C GLY A 150 0.34 8.60 -17.21
N THR A 151 0.37 7.96 -16.04
CA THR A 151 0.42 8.64 -14.74
C THR A 151 1.87 9.08 -14.47
N PRO A 152 2.16 10.39 -14.36
CA PRO A 152 3.51 10.86 -14.12
C PRO A 152 3.99 10.45 -12.72
N LEU A 153 5.31 10.30 -12.55
CA LEU A 153 5.90 10.25 -11.21
C LEU A 153 5.61 11.56 -10.46
N GLY A 154 5.52 11.48 -9.13
CA GLY A 154 5.24 12.61 -8.26
C GLY A 154 3.89 12.49 -7.55
N LEU A 155 3.32 13.63 -7.19
CA LEU A 155 2.06 13.71 -6.44
C LEU A 155 0.87 13.36 -7.34
N VAL A 156 0.08 12.38 -6.90
CA VAL A 156 -1.18 11.98 -7.52
C VAL A 156 -2.26 11.79 -6.47
N ARG A 157 -3.52 11.90 -6.89
CA ARG A 157 -4.69 11.64 -6.05
C ARG A 157 -5.43 10.41 -6.56
N ALA A 158 -5.66 9.45 -5.68
CA ALA A 158 -6.54 8.33 -5.95
C ALA A 158 -7.82 8.46 -5.12
N GLU A 159 -8.98 8.25 -5.74
CA GLU A 159 -10.28 8.33 -5.07
C GLU A 159 -11.27 7.31 -5.60
N ALA A 160 -12.22 6.89 -4.76
CA ALA A 160 -13.26 5.95 -5.10
C ALA A 160 -14.54 6.21 -4.31
N TRP A 161 -15.67 5.75 -4.86
CA TRP A 161 -16.99 5.81 -4.26
C TRP A 161 -17.82 4.60 -4.66
N VAL A 162 -18.81 4.26 -3.82
CA VAL A 162 -19.79 3.21 -4.15
C VAL A 162 -20.77 3.77 -5.18
N GLU A 163 -20.91 3.08 -6.31
CA GLU A 163 -21.94 3.38 -7.32
C GLU A 163 -23.28 2.77 -6.91
N ARG A 164 -23.26 1.49 -6.47
CA ARG A 164 -24.46 0.76 -6.04
C ARG A 164 -24.10 -0.51 -5.27
N VAL A 165 -25.08 -1.05 -4.56
CA VAL A 165 -24.99 -2.31 -3.81
C VAL A 165 -26.13 -3.22 -4.25
N GLU A 166 -25.82 -4.48 -4.57
CA GLU A 166 -26.78 -5.51 -4.97
C GLU A 166 -26.50 -6.82 -4.23
N GLY A 167 -27.29 -7.09 -3.19
CA GLY A 167 -27.10 -8.26 -2.33
C GLY A 167 -25.70 -8.29 -1.73
N VAL A 168 -24.91 -9.32 -2.07
CA VAL A 168 -23.53 -9.50 -1.58
C VAL A 168 -22.48 -8.69 -2.36
N LYS A 169 -22.88 -8.02 -3.45
CA LYS A 169 -21.98 -7.30 -4.36
C LYS A 169 -22.02 -5.81 -4.07
N THR A 170 -20.86 -5.20 -3.88
CA THR A 170 -20.67 -3.75 -3.88
C THR A 170 -19.96 -3.36 -5.17
N PHE A 171 -20.56 -2.45 -5.93
CA PHE A 171 -19.99 -1.92 -7.16
C PHE A 171 -19.44 -0.53 -6.87
N ALA A 172 -18.14 -0.35 -7.10
CA ALA A 172 -17.44 0.89 -6.83
C ALA A 172 -16.76 1.41 -8.10
N LYS A 173 -16.66 2.73 -8.19
CA LYS A 173 -15.88 3.43 -9.21
C LYS A 173 -14.76 4.18 -8.53
N GLY A 174 -13.66 4.37 -9.25
CA GLY A 174 -12.55 5.17 -8.76
C GLY A 174 -11.64 5.63 -9.87
N GLN A 175 -10.70 6.48 -9.50
CA GLN A 175 -9.78 7.11 -10.44
C GLN A 175 -8.47 7.53 -9.80
N ILE A 176 -7.43 7.62 -10.61
CA ILE A 176 -6.18 8.34 -10.32
C ILE A 176 -6.14 9.60 -11.17
N THR A 177 -5.82 10.72 -10.54
CA THR A 177 -5.68 12.04 -11.15
C THR A 177 -4.35 12.67 -10.78
N ASP A 178 -3.82 13.49 -11.69
CA ASP A 178 -2.71 14.41 -11.45
C ASP A 178 -3.16 15.85 -11.69
N SER A 179 -2.22 16.80 -11.77
CA SER A 179 -2.51 18.22 -12.01
C SER A 179 -3.17 18.51 -13.36
N GLN A 180 -3.12 17.58 -14.33
CA GLN A 180 -3.71 17.68 -15.65
C GLN A 180 -5.03 16.88 -15.76
N GLY A 181 -5.46 16.21 -14.70
CA GLY A 181 -6.73 15.47 -14.63
C GLY A 181 -6.54 13.95 -14.62
N LEU A 182 -7.53 13.24 -15.18
CA LEU A 182 -7.62 11.78 -15.13
C LEU A 182 -6.48 11.08 -15.87
N THR A 183 -5.82 10.14 -15.18
CA THR A 183 -4.81 9.25 -15.79
C THR A 183 -5.33 7.83 -15.90
N VAL A 184 -5.99 7.31 -14.86
CA VAL A 184 -6.54 5.95 -14.81
C VAL A 184 -7.92 5.97 -14.20
N GLY A 185 -8.92 5.43 -14.90
CA GLY A 185 -10.25 5.15 -14.33
C GLY A 185 -10.38 3.67 -13.98
N ALA A 186 -11.17 3.34 -12.96
CA ALA A 186 -11.42 1.96 -12.55
C ALA A 186 -12.86 1.70 -12.10
N GLU A 187 -13.30 0.47 -12.31
CA GLU A 187 -14.54 -0.09 -11.81
C GLU A 187 -14.24 -1.40 -11.08
N GLY A 188 -14.82 -1.60 -9.91
CA GLY A 188 -14.58 -2.75 -9.06
C GLY A 188 -15.88 -3.39 -8.57
N VAL A 189 -15.89 -4.72 -8.53
CA VAL A 189 -16.96 -5.50 -7.88
C VAL A 189 -16.36 -6.19 -6.66
N PHE A 190 -16.88 -5.87 -5.48
CA PHE A 190 -16.43 -6.43 -4.22
C PHE A 190 -17.51 -7.33 -3.61
N ILE A 191 -17.09 -8.51 -3.17
CA ILE A 191 -17.98 -9.56 -2.67
C ILE A 191 -17.85 -9.65 -1.15
N LYS A 192 -18.96 -9.48 -0.45
CA LYS A 192 -19.08 -9.78 0.98
C LYS A 192 -19.43 -11.26 1.12
N PRO A 193 -18.62 -12.11 1.76
CA PRO A 193 -18.99 -13.49 1.99
C PRO A 193 -20.27 -13.55 2.81
N ARG A 194 -21.13 -14.55 2.54
CA ARG A 194 -22.20 -14.89 3.48
C ARG A 194 -21.54 -15.43 4.75
N GLY A 195 -21.92 -14.90 5.91
CA GLY A 195 -21.35 -15.36 7.18
C GLY A 195 -21.61 -16.86 7.39
N ALA A 196 -20.70 -17.56 8.07
CA ALA A 196 -20.89 -18.94 8.52
C ALA A 196 -21.82 -19.04 9.75
N HIS A 197 -22.87 -18.21 9.77
CA HIS A 197 -23.92 -18.19 10.78
C HIS A 197 -25.26 -18.06 10.07
N ASP A 198 -25.67 -19.14 9.41
CA ASP A 198 -27.07 -19.55 9.29
C ASP A 198 -27.25 -20.78 10.21
#